data_AF-A0A5P9JUP9-F1
#
_entry.id   AF-A0A5P9JUP9-F1
#
_cell.length_a   1.000
_cell.length_b   1.000
_cell.length_c   1.000
_cell.angle_alpha   90.00
_cell.angle_beta   90.00
_cell.angle_gamma   90.00
#
_symmetry.space_group_name_H-M   'P 1'
#
loop_
_entity.id
_entity.type
_entity.pdbx_description
1 polymer ?
#
loop_
_entity_poly.entity_id
_entity_poly.type
_entity_poly.pdbx_seq_one_letter_code
_entity_poly.pdbx_strand_id
1 'polypeptide(L)'
;MTGLHARFHPRLLLAVLVGAAVALALPESLVLNSRILIGWDVGVVAYVAMIGLMALRSSIGQMQRRARLEDEGALVILVLTLLAAVASLGAIAVELQGIRGDREADTAFRLAVAGVTIICSWFFVHTIFAVHYAHEYYGDEGERGGLQFMQTPKPDYWDFMYFAFNFGAAAQTSDVVVLSKRMRRLALAHTVLSFLFNTTVLALAVNVGAGLI
;
A
#
# COMPACT_ATOMS: atom_id res chain seq x y z
N MET A 1 12.22 12.57 -28.06
CA MET A 1 12.27 11.10 -28.00
C MET A 1 12.72 10.74 -26.58
N THR A 2 11.78 10.72 -25.64
CA THR A 2 12.06 10.45 -24.22
C THR A 2 12.21 8.95 -24.04
N GLY A 3 13.44 8.53 -23.73
CA GLY A 3 13.73 7.13 -23.41
C GLY A 3 12.90 6.73 -22.20
N LEU A 4 12.04 5.73 -22.40
CA LEU A 4 11.31 5.04 -21.35
C LEU A 4 12.34 4.24 -20.51
N HIS A 5 13.22 4.94 -19.79
CA HIS A 5 14.06 4.31 -18.79
C HIS A 5 13.13 3.98 -17.64
N ALA A 6 12.51 2.80 -17.71
CA ALA A 6 11.90 2.17 -16.55
C ALA A 6 13.00 1.99 -15.50
N ARG A 7 13.19 3.01 -14.66
CA ARG A 7 14.08 2.91 -13.50
C ARG A 7 13.41 1.93 -12.56
N PHE A 8 13.89 0.69 -12.63
CA PHE A 8 13.40 -0.43 -11.86
C PHE A 8 13.36 -0.07 -10.38
N HIS A 9 12.20 -0.24 -9.73
CA HIS A 9 12.06 -0.13 -8.28
C HIS A 9 12.48 -1.47 -7.67
N PRO A 10 13.75 -1.63 -7.22
CA PRO A 10 14.31 -2.96 -6.91
C PRO A 10 13.56 -3.63 -5.76
N ARG A 11 13.04 -2.84 -4.81
CA ARG A 11 12.26 -3.34 -3.67
C ARG A 11 10.91 -3.91 -4.11
N LEU A 12 10.23 -3.23 -5.03
CA LEU A 12 8.94 -3.70 -5.55
C LEU A 12 9.12 -4.97 -6.40
N LEU A 13 10.14 -5.01 -7.25
CA LEU A 13 10.44 -6.20 -8.05
C LEU A 13 10.82 -7.39 -7.19
N LEU A 14 11.69 -7.19 -6.20
CA LEU A 14 12.05 -8.25 -5.27
C LEU A 14 10.81 -8.77 -4.51
N ALA A 15 9.94 -7.88 -4.05
CA ALA A 15 8.69 -8.26 -3.40
C ALA A 15 7.77 -9.07 -4.32
N VAL A 16 7.62 -8.67 -5.58
CA VAL A 16 6.84 -9.42 -6.59
C VAL A 16 7.44 -10.80 -6.84
N LEU A 17 8.76 -10.90 -6.99
CA LEU A 17 9.46 -12.16 -7.21
C LEU A 17 9.32 -13.10 -6.01
N VAL A 18 9.46 -12.58 -4.78
CA VAL A 18 9.26 -13.34 -3.55
C VAL A 18 7.81 -13.85 -3.47
N GLY A 19 6.83 -12.99 -3.73
CA GLY A 19 5.43 -13.38 -3.69
C GLY A 19 5.06 -14.43 -4.75
N ALA A 20 5.56 -14.27 -5.97
CA ALA A 20 5.38 -15.24 -7.05
C ALA A 20 6.02 -16.60 -6.70
N ALA A 21 7.24 -16.60 -6.16
CA ALA A 21 7.92 -17.81 -5.73
C ALA A 21 7.13 -18.56 -4.65
N VAL A 22 6.55 -17.83 -3.68
CA VAL A 22 5.71 -18.42 -2.63
C VAL A 22 4.42 -19.01 -3.22
N ALA A 23 3.71 -18.27 -4.08
CA ALA A 23 2.47 -18.78 -4.70
C ALA A 23 2.71 -20.07 -5.48
N LEU A 24 3.83 -20.15 -6.21
CA LEU A 24 4.23 -21.32 -6.99
C LEU A 24 4.69 -22.49 -6.12
N ALA A 25 5.37 -22.22 -5.00
CA ALA A 25 5.85 -23.25 -4.08
C ALA A 25 4.75 -23.87 -3.21
N LEU A 26 3.61 -23.21 -3.06
CA LEU A 26 2.49 -23.74 -2.28
C LEU A 26 1.86 -24.98 -2.94
N PRO A 27 1.37 -25.96 -2.14
CA PRO A 27 0.79 -27.20 -2.67
C PRO A 27 -0.40 -26.97 -3.61
N GLU A 28 -0.53 -27.81 -4.64
CA GLU A 28 -1.68 -27.80 -5.56
C GLU A 28 -3.01 -28.20 -4.90
N SER A 29 -2.96 -28.77 -3.69
CA SER A 29 -4.16 -29.04 -2.90
C SER A 29 -4.84 -27.77 -2.40
N LEU A 30 -4.14 -26.63 -2.38
CA LEU A 30 -4.74 -25.33 -2.09
C LEU A 30 -5.39 -24.76 -3.35
N VAL A 31 -6.56 -24.15 -3.17
CA VAL A 31 -7.23 -23.40 -4.24
C VAL A 31 -6.29 -22.34 -4.79
N LEU A 32 -6.26 -22.20 -6.12
CA LEU A 32 -5.36 -21.28 -6.82
C LEU A 32 -5.47 -19.85 -6.26
N ASN A 33 -6.68 -19.38 -5.96
CA ASN A 33 -6.90 -18.04 -5.43
C ASN A 33 -6.23 -17.86 -4.05
N SER A 34 -6.37 -18.81 -3.12
CA SER A 34 -5.67 -18.76 -1.82
C SER A 34 -4.15 -18.76 -1.99
N ARG A 35 -3.60 -19.53 -2.94
CA ARG A 35 -2.15 -19.52 -3.23
C ARG A 35 -1.67 -18.16 -3.72
N ILE A 36 -2.44 -17.54 -4.62
CA ILE A 36 -2.16 -16.19 -5.15
C ILE A 36 -2.21 -15.16 -4.02
N LEU A 37 -3.23 -15.21 -3.16
CA LEU A 37 -3.38 -14.30 -2.03
C LEU A 37 -2.25 -14.45 -1.00
N ILE A 38 -1.86 -15.67 -0.65
CA ILE A 38 -0.73 -15.90 0.26
C ILE A 38 0.58 -15.38 -0.35
N GLY A 39 0.81 -15.64 -1.65
CA GLY A 39 1.96 -15.08 -2.35
C GLY A 39 1.96 -13.55 -2.35
N TRP A 40 0.81 -12.95 -2.62
CA TRP A 40 0.60 -11.51 -2.52
C TRP A 40 0.94 -10.97 -1.13
N ASP A 41 0.42 -11.59 -0.07
CA ASP A 41 0.63 -11.17 1.32
C ASP A 41 2.10 -11.24 1.70
N VAL A 42 2.80 -12.32 1.35
CA VAL A 42 4.24 -12.42 1.61
C VAL A 42 5.03 -11.37 0.82
N GLY A 43 4.66 -11.12 -0.44
CA GLY A 43 5.27 -10.07 -1.25
C GLY A 43 5.08 -8.68 -0.61
N VAL A 44 3.86 -8.37 -0.17
CA VAL A 44 3.52 -7.11 0.50
C VAL A 44 4.28 -6.96 1.81
N VAL A 45 4.31 -7.98 2.66
CA VAL A 45 5.06 -7.96 3.92
C VAL A 45 6.54 -7.72 3.66
N ALA A 46 7.13 -8.39 2.67
CA ALA A 46 8.52 -8.17 2.27
C ALA A 46 8.74 -6.72 1.81
N TYR A 47 7.84 -6.18 0.99
CA TYR A 47 7.90 -4.79 0.53
C TYR A 47 7.83 -3.79 1.69
N VAL A 48 6.82 -3.91 2.55
CA VAL A 48 6.62 -3.02 3.71
C VAL A 48 7.81 -3.12 4.66
N ALA A 49 8.34 -4.31 4.91
CA ALA A 49 9.54 -4.50 5.73
C ALA A 49 10.78 -3.82 5.11
N MET A 50 10.99 -3.94 3.80
CA MET A 50 12.08 -3.24 3.11
C MET A 50 11.95 -1.72 3.18
N ILE A 51 10.74 -1.19 3.06
CA ILE A 51 10.47 0.26 3.21
C ILE A 51 10.65 0.70 4.67
N GLY A 52 10.19 -0.09 5.65
CA GLY A 52 10.39 0.19 7.07
C GLY A 52 11.87 0.19 7.47
N LEU A 53 12.64 -0.80 7.03
CA LEU A 53 14.09 -0.84 7.24
C LEU A 53 14.82 0.31 6.55
N MET A 54 14.35 0.70 5.36
CA MET A 54 14.84 1.89 4.68
C MET A 54 14.54 3.14 5.50
N ALA A 55 13.30 3.32 5.98
CA ALA A 55 12.87 4.46 6.78
C ALA A 55 13.72 4.60 8.06
N LEU A 56 13.90 3.51 8.81
CA LEU A 56 14.70 3.46 10.03
C LEU A 56 16.16 3.88 9.85
N ARG A 57 16.72 3.66 8.66
CA ARG A 57 18.15 3.91 8.38
C ARG A 57 18.39 5.19 7.56
N SER A 58 17.32 5.90 7.18
CA SER A 58 17.43 7.02 6.26
C SER A 58 17.69 8.33 6.98
N SER A 59 18.77 9.02 6.64
CA SER A 59 18.94 10.43 7.00
C SER A 59 18.20 11.33 6.02
N ILE A 60 17.89 12.57 6.44
CA ILE A 60 17.25 13.58 5.58
C ILE A 60 18.04 13.80 4.27
N GLY A 61 19.38 13.83 4.34
CA GLY A 61 20.23 13.95 3.15
C GLY A 61 20.08 12.76 2.18
N GLN A 62 19.87 11.55 2.70
CA GLN A 62 19.59 10.37 1.86
C GLN A 62 18.19 10.45 1.25
N MET A 63 17.19 10.97 1.99
CA MET A 63 15.83 11.19 1.46
C MET A 63 15.84 12.20 0.31
N GLN A 64 16.49 13.35 0.50
CA GLN A 64 16.67 14.37 -0.54
C GLN A 64 17.40 13.83 -1.76
N ARG A 65 18.43 13.01 -1.56
CA ARG A 65 19.15 12.38 -2.68
C ARG A 65 18.26 11.40 -3.45
N ARG A 66 17.43 10.60 -2.77
CA ARG A 66 16.48 9.69 -3.44
C ARG A 66 15.39 10.45 -4.19
N ALA A 67 14.85 11.50 -3.57
CA ALA A 67 13.85 12.36 -4.18
C ALA A 67 14.30 12.93 -5.53
N ARG A 68 15.56 13.37 -5.62
CA ARG A 68 16.19 13.85 -6.86
C ARG A 68 16.41 12.76 -7.92
N LEU A 69 16.51 11.49 -7.53
CA LEU A 69 16.85 10.37 -8.43
C LEU A 69 15.62 9.64 -8.99
N GLU A 70 14.46 9.73 -8.32
CA GLU A 70 13.24 8.96 -8.61
C GLU A 70 12.11 9.78 -9.29
N ASP A 71 12.42 10.96 -9.86
CA ASP A 71 11.42 11.98 -10.30
C ASP A 71 10.53 11.59 -11.52
N GLU A 72 10.61 10.36 -12.07
CA GLU A 72 9.80 9.93 -13.24
C GLU A 72 8.93 8.66 -13.03
N GLY A 73 8.99 7.98 -11.86
CA GLY A 73 8.27 6.72 -11.63
C GLY A 73 7.09 6.80 -10.66
N ALA A 74 6.97 7.88 -9.89
CA ALA A 74 6.12 7.89 -8.69
C ALA A 74 4.62 7.82 -9.00
N LEU A 75 4.16 8.46 -10.09
CA LEU A 75 2.77 8.37 -10.54
C LEU A 75 2.45 6.98 -11.11
N VAL A 76 3.42 6.33 -11.77
CA VAL A 76 3.24 4.95 -12.27
C VAL A 76 3.11 3.97 -11.11
N ILE A 77 3.96 4.08 -10.07
CA ILE A 77 3.82 3.26 -8.86
C ILE A 77 2.47 3.53 -8.21
N LEU A 78 2.05 4.78 -8.09
CA LEU A 78 0.77 5.14 -7.50
C LEU A 78 -0.40 4.48 -8.23
N VAL A 79 -0.41 4.54 -9.57
CA VAL A 79 -1.42 3.89 -10.41
C VAL A 79 -1.38 2.37 -10.26
N LEU A 80 -0.19 1.76 -10.32
CA LEU A 80 -0.03 0.31 -10.12
C LEU A 80 -0.51 -0.13 -8.74
N THR A 81 -0.28 0.68 -7.72
CA THR A 81 -0.75 0.45 -6.35
C THR A 81 -2.26 0.52 -6.26
N LEU A 82 -2.86 1.50 -6.93
CA LEU A 82 -4.32 1.63 -7.03
C LEU A 82 -4.93 0.38 -7.66
N LEU A 83 -4.36 -0.04 -8.79
CA LEU A 83 -4.80 -1.23 -9.52
C LEU A 83 -4.62 -2.50 -8.68
N ALA A 84 -3.50 -2.62 -7.97
CA ALA A 84 -3.24 -3.77 -7.11
C ALA A 84 -4.20 -3.82 -5.91
N ALA A 85 -4.54 -2.66 -5.32
CA ALA A 85 -5.53 -2.58 -4.25
C ALA A 85 -6.95 -2.93 -4.74
N VAL A 86 -7.33 -2.47 -5.93
CA VAL A 86 -8.62 -2.86 -6.55
C VAL A 86 -8.64 -4.34 -6.89
N ALA A 87 -7.55 -4.88 -7.44
CA ALA A 87 -7.41 -6.29 -7.76
C ALA A 87 -7.46 -7.17 -6.50
N SER A 88 -6.86 -6.74 -5.38
CA SER A 88 -6.93 -7.49 -4.13
C SER A 88 -8.35 -7.54 -3.57
N LEU A 89 -9.11 -6.44 -3.65
CA LEU A 89 -10.54 -6.43 -3.27
C LEU A 89 -11.37 -7.40 -4.15
N GLY A 90 -11.10 -7.46 -5.45
CA GLY A 90 -11.73 -8.43 -6.34
C GLY A 90 -11.35 -9.88 -6.00
N ALA A 91 -10.06 -10.14 -5.74
CA ALA A 91 -9.57 -11.46 -5.36
C ALA A 91 -10.15 -11.92 -4.01
N ILE A 92 -10.35 -11.00 -3.05
CA ILE A 92 -11.05 -11.27 -1.79
C ILE A 92 -12.53 -11.62 -2.07
N ALA A 93 -13.22 -10.87 -2.91
CA ALA A 93 -14.61 -11.19 -3.26
C ALA A 93 -14.73 -12.60 -3.87
N VAL A 94 -13.80 -12.97 -4.76
CA VAL A 94 -13.71 -14.33 -5.33
C VAL A 94 -13.39 -15.37 -4.26
N GLU A 95 -12.47 -15.07 -3.35
CA GLU A 95 -12.12 -15.95 -2.23
C GLU A 95 -13.31 -16.23 -1.33
N LEU A 96 -14.22 -15.27 -1.17
CA LEU A 96 -15.37 -15.39 -0.29
C LEU A 96 -16.58 -16.07 -0.96
N GLN A 97 -16.73 -15.98 -2.29
CA GLN A 97 -17.86 -16.58 -3.02
C GLN A 97 -17.88 -18.11 -2.95
N GLY A 98 -16.71 -18.75 -2.87
CA GLY A 98 -16.60 -20.21 -2.88
C GLY A 98 -16.80 -20.88 -1.52
N ILE A 99 -17.11 -20.15 -0.45
CA ILE A 99 -17.15 -20.70 0.93
C ILE A 99 -18.39 -21.58 1.19
N ARG A 100 -19.46 -21.40 0.39
CA ARG A 100 -20.72 -22.13 0.59
C ARG A 100 -20.57 -23.60 0.19
N GLY A 101 -20.44 -24.48 1.19
CA GLY A 101 -20.38 -25.94 1.02
C GLY A 101 -19.03 -26.57 1.38
N ASP A 102 -18.03 -25.76 1.75
CA ASP A 102 -16.73 -26.23 2.23
C ASP A 102 -16.79 -26.79 3.66
N ARG A 103 -15.82 -27.63 4.04
CA ARG A 103 -15.65 -28.05 5.44
C ARG A 103 -15.35 -26.83 6.30
N GLU A 104 -15.80 -26.81 7.55
CA GLU A 104 -15.61 -25.66 8.47
C GLU A 104 -14.14 -25.18 8.57
N ALA A 105 -13.18 -26.11 8.54
CA ALA A 105 -11.76 -25.79 8.58
C ALA A 105 -11.27 -25.03 7.32
N ASP A 106 -11.79 -25.37 6.14
CA ASP A 106 -11.43 -24.71 4.88
C ASP A 106 -12.05 -23.31 4.83
N THR A 107 -13.28 -23.15 5.32
CA THR A 107 -13.93 -21.86 5.51
C THR A 107 -13.13 -20.93 6.41
N ALA A 108 -12.72 -21.41 7.59
CA ALA A 108 -11.93 -20.60 8.54
C ALA A 108 -10.58 -20.18 7.95
N PHE A 109 -9.91 -21.08 7.23
CA PHE A 109 -8.65 -20.78 6.55
C PHE A 109 -8.80 -19.68 5.50
N ARG A 110 -9.80 -19.78 4.62
CA ARG A 110 -10.03 -18.79 3.55
C ARG A 110 -10.43 -17.42 4.10
N LEU A 111 -11.22 -17.40 5.18
CA LEU A 111 -11.53 -16.17 5.91
C LEU A 111 -10.27 -15.53 6.51
N ALA A 112 -9.39 -16.34 7.10
CA ALA A 112 -8.13 -15.85 7.64
C ALA A 112 -7.22 -15.27 6.55
N VAL A 113 -7.07 -15.97 5.42
CA VAL A 113 -6.32 -15.47 4.25
C VAL A 113 -6.90 -14.13 3.78
N ALA A 114 -8.21 -14.05 3.54
CA ALA A 114 -8.86 -12.81 3.14
C ALA A 114 -8.63 -11.67 4.15
N GLY A 115 -8.74 -11.95 5.45
CA GLY A 115 -8.50 -10.97 6.51
C GLY A 115 -7.05 -10.46 6.52
N VAL A 116 -6.07 -11.35 6.39
CA VAL A 116 -4.65 -10.98 6.28
C VAL A 116 -4.41 -10.16 5.01
N THR A 117 -5.01 -10.54 3.89
CA THR A 117 -4.90 -9.79 2.63
C THR A 117 -5.46 -8.38 2.75
N ILE A 118 -6.58 -8.18 3.45
CA ILE A 118 -7.12 -6.85 3.73
C ILE A 118 -6.11 -6.01 4.51
N ILE A 119 -5.54 -6.55 5.59
CA ILE A 119 -4.56 -5.85 6.43
C ILE A 119 -3.29 -5.51 5.61
N CYS A 120 -2.76 -6.48 4.88
CA CYS A 120 -1.57 -6.30 4.03
C CYS A 120 -1.83 -5.21 2.98
N SER A 121 -2.96 -5.27 2.28
CA SER A 121 -3.32 -4.28 1.24
C SER A 121 -3.44 -2.88 1.82
N TRP A 122 -4.03 -2.74 3.02
CA TRP A 122 -4.14 -1.47 3.72
C TRP A 122 -2.74 -0.90 4.04
N PHE A 123 -1.87 -1.69 4.68
CA PHE A 123 -0.49 -1.26 4.98
C PHE A 123 0.29 -0.88 3.72
N PHE A 124 0.16 -1.67 2.65
CA PHE A 124 0.86 -1.43 1.38
C PHE A 124 0.50 -0.07 0.78
N VAL A 125 -0.81 0.22 0.67
CA VAL A 125 -1.32 1.48 0.12
C VAL A 125 -0.77 2.67 0.92
N HIS A 126 -0.92 2.67 2.25
CA HIS A 126 -0.48 3.80 3.08
C HIS A 126 1.04 3.97 3.10
N THR A 127 1.80 2.88 3.02
CA THR A 127 3.27 2.91 2.91
C THR A 127 3.72 3.55 1.61
N ILE A 128 3.05 3.26 0.49
CA ILE A 128 3.38 3.86 -0.81
C ILE A 128 3.03 5.34 -0.85
N PHE A 129 1.86 5.74 -0.33
CA PHE A 129 1.54 7.15 -0.20
C PHE A 129 2.54 7.90 0.69
N ALA A 130 2.98 7.30 1.81
CA ALA A 130 4.01 7.89 2.67
C ALA A 130 5.32 8.16 1.90
N VAL A 131 5.80 7.18 1.14
CA VAL A 131 6.98 7.34 0.30
C VAL A 131 6.76 8.42 -0.77
N HIS A 132 5.56 8.51 -1.34
CA HIS A 132 5.23 9.51 -2.35
C HIS A 132 5.12 10.93 -1.78
N TYR A 133 4.57 11.11 -0.58
CA TYR A 133 4.60 12.39 0.13
C TYR A 133 6.04 12.83 0.41
N ALA A 134 6.90 11.92 0.87
CA ALA A 134 8.31 12.22 1.11
C ALA A 134 9.03 12.65 -0.19
N HIS A 135 8.77 11.95 -1.30
CA HIS A 135 9.33 12.30 -2.60
C HIS A 135 8.83 13.65 -3.11
N GLU A 136 7.53 13.92 -2.99
CA GLU A 136 7.01 15.23 -3.39
C GLU A 136 7.64 16.33 -2.54
N TYR A 137 7.70 16.14 -1.21
CA TYR A 137 8.23 17.15 -0.30
C TYR A 137 9.69 17.52 -0.59
N TYR A 138 10.50 16.55 -1.03
CA TYR A 138 11.96 16.73 -1.26
C TYR A 138 12.38 16.80 -2.75
N GLY A 139 11.44 16.85 -3.70
CA GLY A 139 11.70 16.54 -5.12
C GLY A 139 12.52 17.52 -5.99
N ASP A 140 12.41 18.85 -5.81
CA ASP A 140 13.15 19.85 -6.63
C ASP A 140 14.25 20.50 -5.82
N GLU A 141 15.49 20.49 -6.32
CA GLU A 141 16.70 21.23 -5.88
C GLU A 141 16.82 21.67 -4.39
N GLY A 142 16.12 21.01 -3.46
CA GLY A 142 15.77 21.52 -2.12
C GLY A 142 14.50 20.85 -1.57
N GLU A 143 13.77 21.57 -0.70
CA GLU A 143 12.48 21.17 -0.13
C GLU A 143 11.35 21.84 -0.94
N ARG A 144 10.72 21.11 -1.88
CA ARG A 144 9.43 21.54 -2.51
C ARG A 144 8.39 21.87 -1.43
N GLY A 145 8.49 21.21 -0.28
CA GLY A 145 7.67 21.45 0.89
C GLY A 145 6.23 21.02 0.64
N GLY A 146 5.28 21.91 0.95
CA GLY A 146 3.86 21.66 0.68
C GLY A 146 3.11 20.92 1.80
N LEU A 147 3.84 20.41 2.80
CA LEU A 147 3.32 19.98 4.09
C LEU A 147 4.05 20.77 5.19
N GLN A 148 3.34 21.11 6.27
CA GLN A 148 3.94 21.71 7.45
C GLN A 148 3.64 20.82 8.65
N PHE A 149 4.67 20.17 9.18
CA PHE A 149 4.61 19.38 10.39
C PHE A 149 4.93 20.28 11.58
N MET A 150 4.07 20.26 12.61
CA MET A 150 4.27 21.13 13.77
C MET A 150 5.56 20.75 14.52
N GLN A 151 6.43 21.74 14.77
CA GLN A 151 7.75 21.55 15.42
C GLN A 151 8.73 20.61 14.69
N THR A 152 8.44 20.19 13.46
CA THR A 152 9.28 19.28 12.67
C THR A 152 9.64 19.92 11.32
N PRO A 153 10.68 20.77 11.27
CA PRO A 153 11.05 21.47 10.03
C PRO A 153 11.67 20.56 8.97
N LYS A 154 12.16 19.37 9.36
CA LYS A 154 12.77 18.38 8.47
C LYS A 154 12.13 17.01 8.71
N PRO A 155 10.92 16.77 8.18
CA PRO A 155 10.19 15.54 8.42
C PRO A 155 10.90 14.32 7.82
N ASP A 156 10.97 13.24 8.58
CA ASP A 156 11.51 11.97 8.12
C ASP A 156 10.40 11.07 7.55
N TYR A 157 10.75 9.84 7.14
CA TYR A 157 9.75 8.90 6.60
C TYR A 157 8.65 8.55 7.61
N TRP A 158 8.90 8.59 8.91
CA TRP A 158 7.90 8.31 9.94
C TRP A 158 6.87 9.42 10.04
N ASP A 159 7.27 10.67 9.87
CA ASP A 159 6.34 11.80 9.78
C ASP A 159 5.41 11.66 8.57
N PHE A 160 5.95 11.24 7.41
CA PHE A 160 5.12 10.98 6.22
C PHE A 160 4.25 9.72 6.35
N MET A 161 4.72 8.69 7.07
CA MET A 161 3.90 7.52 7.41
C MET A 161 2.76 7.93 8.34
N TYR A 162 3.03 8.69 9.38
CA TYR A 162 2.02 9.25 10.27
C TYR A 162 0.93 9.99 9.48
N PHE A 163 1.33 10.92 8.61
CA PHE A 163 0.41 11.65 7.75
C PHE A 163 -0.41 10.73 6.83
N ALA A 164 0.22 9.77 6.16
CA ALA A 164 -0.43 8.87 5.22
C ALA A 164 -1.39 7.86 5.88
N PHE A 165 -1.06 7.37 7.07
CA PHE A 165 -1.87 6.40 7.80
C PHE A 165 -3.10 7.05 8.44
N ASN A 166 -3.05 8.35 8.77
CA ASN A 166 -4.22 9.11 9.22
C ASN A 166 -5.34 9.11 8.16
N PHE A 167 -5.02 9.28 6.88
CA PHE A 167 -6.02 9.11 5.80
C PHE A 167 -6.62 7.71 5.75
N GLY A 168 -5.81 6.69 6.01
CA GLY A 168 -6.25 5.29 6.03
C GLY A 168 -7.20 4.97 7.18
N ALA A 169 -6.88 5.49 8.36
CA ALA A 169 -7.72 5.39 9.55
C ALA A 169 -8.96 6.29 9.48
N ALA A 170 -9.12 7.10 8.42
CA ALA A 170 -10.11 8.16 8.34
C ALA A 170 -10.06 9.14 9.53
N ALA A 171 -8.85 9.37 10.06
CA ALA A 171 -8.57 10.32 11.11
C ALA A 171 -7.96 11.60 10.51
N GLN A 172 -8.38 12.77 10.99
CA GLN A 172 -7.75 14.04 10.64
C GLN A 172 -7.03 14.58 11.87
N THR A 173 -5.73 14.79 11.73
CA THR A 173 -4.90 15.37 12.79
C THR A 173 -4.62 16.84 12.48
N SER A 174 -4.56 17.67 13.52
CA SER A 174 -4.40 19.13 13.39
C SER A 174 -2.95 19.57 13.31
N ASP A 175 -2.01 18.65 13.44
CA ASP A 175 -0.56 18.88 13.55
C ASP A 175 0.18 18.84 12.21
N VAL A 176 -0.51 18.52 11.10
CA VAL A 176 0.04 18.57 9.74
C VAL A 176 -0.85 19.40 8.81
N VAL A 177 -0.31 20.47 8.24
CA VAL A 177 -1.04 21.40 7.36
C VAL A 177 -0.59 21.25 5.91
N VAL A 178 -1.56 21.12 4.98
CA VAL A 178 -1.29 21.00 3.54
C VAL A 178 -1.21 22.37 2.86
N LEU A 179 0.00 22.83 2.55
CA LEU A 179 0.28 24.17 2.03
C LEU A 179 0.13 24.27 0.50
N SER A 180 0.58 23.27 -0.26
CA SER A 180 0.67 23.36 -1.72
C SER A 180 -0.55 22.79 -2.45
N LYS A 181 -0.86 23.33 -3.64
CA LYS A 181 -1.93 22.80 -4.52
C LYS A 181 -1.66 21.34 -4.93
N ARG A 182 -0.39 20.99 -5.16
CA ARG A 182 0.01 19.63 -5.56
C ARG A 182 -0.19 18.64 -4.42
N MET A 183 0.18 19.00 -3.18
CA MET A 183 -0.11 18.18 -2.01
C MET A 183 -1.59 18.04 -1.71
N ARG A 184 -2.40 19.09 -1.93
CA ARG A 184 -3.86 18.96 -1.82
C ARG A 184 -4.44 17.98 -2.83
N ARG A 185 -3.96 17.97 -4.08
CA ARG A 185 -4.41 17.01 -5.10
C ARG A 185 -4.01 15.57 -4.75
N LEU A 186 -2.79 15.37 -4.24
CA LEU A 186 -2.36 14.05 -3.79
C LEU A 186 -3.16 13.57 -2.59
N ALA A 187 -3.34 14.42 -1.58
CA ALA A 187 -4.16 14.13 -0.42
C ALA A 187 -5.60 13.80 -0.82
N LEU A 188 -6.19 14.51 -1.77
CA LEU A 188 -7.52 14.20 -2.29
C LEU A 188 -7.58 12.80 -2.92
N ALA A 189 -6.60 12.45 -3.77
CA ALA A 189 -6.53 11.11 -4.35
C ALA A 189 -6.38 10.03 -3.28
N HIS A 190 -5.57 10.29 -2.25
CA HIS A 190 -5.41 9.40 -1.11
C HIS A 190 -6.71 9.22 -0.34
N THR A 191 -7.42 10.31 -0.01
CA THR A 191 -8.71 10.26 0.69
C THR A 191 -9.74 9.44 -0.07
N VAL A 192 -9.90 9.69 -1.37
CA VAL A 192 -10.87 8.97 -2.21
C VAL A 192 -10.56 7.48 -2.23
N LEU A 193 -9.29 7.11 -2.39
CA LEU A 193 -8.88 5.71 -2.36
C LEU A 193 -9.13 5.07 -0.99
N SER A 194 -8.72 5.71 0.10
CA SER A 194 -8.91 5.21 1.46
C SER A 194 -10.40 5.01 1.77
N PHE A 195 -11.23 5.95 1.35
CA PHE A 195 -12.68 5.83 1.48
C PHE A 195 -13.22 4.62 0.73
N LEU A 196 -12.90 4.48 -0.57
CA LEU A 196 -13.36 3.34 -1.38
C LEU A 196 -12.86 2.00 -0.82
N PHE A 197 -11.61 1.94 -0.36
CA PHE A 197 -11.05 0.74 0.28
C PHE A 197 -11.83 0.38 1.54
N ASN A 198 -11.98 1.31 2.48
CA ASN A 198 -12.69 1.10 3.74
C ASN A 198 -14.16 0.72 3.51
N THR A 199 -14.86 1.38 2.59
CA THR A 199 -16.24 1.06 2.25
C THR A 199 -16.36 -0.33 1.61
N THR A 200 -15.43 -0.72 0.74
CA THR A 200 -15.46 -2.05 0.12
C THR A 200 -15.20 -3.15 1.13
N VAL A 201 -14.22 -2.95 2.03
CA VAL A 201 -13.95 -3.88 3.13
C VAL A 201 -15.19 -4.04 4.02
N LEU A 202 -15.85 -2.93 4.37
CA LEU A 202 -17.09 -2.98 5.15
C LEU A 202 -18.20 -3.75 4.41
N ALA A 203 -18.39 -3.49 3.11
CA ALA A 203 -19.39 -4.18 2.30
C ALA A 203 -19.12 -5.69 2.21
N LEU A 204 -17.86 -6.09 2.00
CA LEU A 204 -17.44 -7.49 1.99
C LEU A 204 -17.66 -8.15 3.35
N ALA A 205 -17.30 -7.48 4.45
CA ALA A 205 -17.50 -7.98 5.80
C ALA A 205 -18.98 -8.20 6.12
N VAL A 206 -19.86 -7.26 5.75
CA VAL A 206 -21.32 -7.41 5.92
C VAL A 206 -21.85 -8.57 5.07
N ASN A 207 -21.43 -8.68 3.81
CA ASN A 207 -21.88 -9.75 2.91
C ASN A 207 -21.47 -11.14 3.42
N VAL A 208 -20.25 -11.27 3.95
CA VAL A 208 -19.77 -12.51 4.57
C VAL A 208 -20.51 -12.79 5.86
N GLY A 209 -20.62 -11.81 6.76
CA GLY A 209 -21.31 -11.96 8.04
C GLY A 209 -22.77 -12.39 7.88
N ALA A 210 -23.49 -11.78 6.93
CA ALA A 210 -24.86 -12.16 6.59
C ALA A 210 -24.98 -13.56 5.95
N GLY A 211 -23.89 -14.08 5.37
CA GLY A 211 -23.86 -15.44 4.81
C GLY A 211 -23.48 -16.53 5.82
N LEU A 212 -23.00 -16.16 7.02
CA LEU A 212 -22.60 -17.08 8.10
C LEU A 212 -23.68 -17.27 9.17
N ILE A 213 -24.71 -16.40 9.19
CA ILE A 213 -25.88 -16.45 10.09
C ILE A 213 -27.06 -17.03 9.32
#